data_AF-A0A1M6T2E2-F1
#
_entry.id   AF-A0A1M6T2E2-F1
#
_cell.length_a   1.000
_cell.length_b   1.000
_cell.length_c   1.000
_cell.angle_alpha   90.00
_cell.angle_beta   90.00
_cell.angle_gamma   90.00
#
_symmetry.space_group_name_H-M   'P 1'
#
loop_
_entity.id
_entity.type
_entity.pdbx_description
1 polymer ?
#
loop_
_entity_poly.entity_id
_entity_poly.type
_entity_poly.pdbx_seq_one_letter_code
_entity_poly.pdbx_strand_id
1 'polypeptide(L)'
;MDNFDNIAQYPMYFAPGCKLLQLQPQMVSDVYDYLRKLFGSKIKLYTRCCGLDDANQHNDEAVFITLCDTCYKIYGETYANLHMRDFWNVYDEYKDVYPLGEKEGELRKTLKNTFCGSLPQEHVKSWFEEWKKWSLNSTEKD
;
A
#
# COMPACT_ATOMS: atom_id res chain seq x y z
N MET A 1 -8.39 -18.41 20.97
CA MET A 1 -7.97 -17.00 20.80
C MET A 1 -6.45 -17.06 20.84
N ASP A 2 -5.81 -17.44 19.74
CA ASP A 2 -4.39 -17.85 19.78
C ASP A 2 -3.57 -17.36 18.57
N ASN A 3 -4.21 -16.65 17.63
CA ASN A 3 -3.57 -16.25 16.37
C ASN A 3 -3.09 -14.79 16.35
N PHE A 4 -3.43 -14.00 17.38
CA PHE A 4 -3.02 -12.59 17.47
C PHE A 4 -1.61 -12.43 18.05
N ASP A 5 -1.27 -13.25 19.05
CA ASP A 5 0.05 -13.17 19.70
C ASP A 5 1.19 -13.56 18.75
N ASN A 6 0.90 -14.34 17.72
CA ASN A 6 1.92 -14.92 16.83
C ASN A 6 2.33 -14.00 15.66
N ILE A 7 1.62 -12.89 15.42
CA ILE A 7 1.92 -11.95 14.31
C ILE A 7 2.57 -10.66 14.80
N ALA A 8 2.32 -10.27 16.04
CA ALA A 8 2.96 -9.10 16.67
C ALA A 8 4.46 -9.33 16.99
N GLN A 9 4.96 -10.55 16.78
CA GLN A 9 6.38 -10.91 16.88
C GLN A 9 7.18 -10.53 15.64
N TYR A 10 6.52 -10.38 14.48
CA TYR A 10 7.17 -10.03 13.22
C TYR A 10 7.21 -8.52 13.00
N PRO A 11 8.19 -8.02 12.23
CA PRO A 11 8.14 -6.67 11.69
C PRO A 11 6.82 -6.42 10.96
N MET A 12 6.16 -5.31 11.28
CA MET A 12 4.88 -4.92 10.69
C MET A 12 5.07 -3.75 9.75
N TYR A 13 4.45 -3.83 8.58
CA TYR A 13 4.50 -2.79 7.56
C TYR A 13 3.10 -2.44 7.09
N PHE A 14 2.84 -1.14 6.97
CA PHE A 14 1.69 -0.63 6.23
C PHE A 14 2.11 -0.35 4.79
N ALA A 15 1.58 -1.13 3.85
CA ALA A 15 1.79 -0.97 2.43
C ALA A 15 0.51 -0.37 1.78
N PRO A 16 0.35 0.96 1.71
CA PRO A 16 -0.88 1.60 1.19
C PRO A 16 -1.12 1.36 -0.30
N GLY A 17 -0.09 0.93 -1.04
CA GLY A 17 -0.09 0.87 -2.49
C GLY A 17 0.34 2.20 -3.12
N CYS A 18 1.12 2.11 -4.19
CA CYS A 18 1.75 3.26 -4.86
C CYS A 18 0.73 4.28 -5.39
N LYS A 19 -0.42 3.84 -5.91
CA LYS A 19 -1.46 4.73 -6.42
C LYS A 19 -2.11 5.57 -5.31
N LEU A 20 -2.45 4.94 -4.18
CA LEU A 20 -3.04 5.63 -3.03
C LEU A 20 -2.04 6.61 -2.41
N LEU A 21 -0.79 6.16 -2.26
CA LEU A 21 0.31 7.00 -1.76
C LEU A 21 0.52 8.26 -2.60
N GLN A 22 0.45 8.15 -3.93
CA GLN A 22 0.67 9.29 -4.83
C GLN A 22 -0.55 10.22 -4.91
N LEU A 23 -1.76 9.66 -4.98
CA LEU A 23 -2.97 10.45 -5.24
C LEU A 23 -3.64 10.98 -3.98
N GLN A 24 -3.45 10.34 -2.83
CA GLN A 24 -4.11 10.67 -1.56
C GLN A 24 -3.13 10.56 -0.36
N PRO A 25 -2.01 11.29 -0.36
CA PRO A 25 -0.97 11.15 0.68
C PRO A 25 -1.48 11.48 2.09
N GLN A 26 -2.39 12.44 2.23
CA GLN A 26 -2.98 12.76 3.54
C GLN A 26 -3.80 11.58 4.10
N MET A 27 -4.56 10.90 3.25
CA MET A 27 -5.32 9.71 3.65
C MET A 27 -4.42 8.57 4.08
N VAL A 28 -3.29 8.38 3.39
CA VAL A 28 -2.27 7.42 3.81
C VAL A 28 -1.71 7.77 5.18
N SER A 29 -1.43 9.06 5.45
CA SER A 29 -0.99 9.51 6.77
C SER A 29 -2.03 9.20 7.85
N ASP A 30 -3.30 9.53 7.60
CA ASP A 30 -4.39 9.28 8.55
C ASP A 30 -4.56 7.79 8.89
N VAL A 31 -4.50 6.92 7.88
CA VAL A 31 -4.56 5.46 8.07
C VAL A 31 -3.32 4.95 8.80
N TYR A 32 -2.15 5.47 8.46
CA TYR A 32 -0.91 5.09 9.13
C TYR A 32 -0.94 5.50 10.61
N ASP A 33 -1.39 6.71 10.93
CA ASP A 33 -1.56 7.19 12.30
C ASP A 33 -2.56 6.34 13.08
N TYR A 34 -3.64 5.89 12.44
CA TYR A 34 -4.56 4.93 13.04
C TYR A 34 -3.85 3.61 13.40
N LEU A 35 -3.10 3.02 12.45
CA LEU A 35 -2.36 1.78 12.72
C LEU A 35 -1.26 1.96 13.76
N ARG A 36 -0.67 3.15 13.86
CA ARG A 36 0.30 3.52 14.90
C ARG A 36 -0.33 3.59 16.29
N LYS A 37 -1.61 3.92 16.41
CA LYS A 37 -2.34 3.83 17.70
C LYS A 37 -2.50 2.39 18.15
N LEU A 38 -2.70 1.45 17.21
CA LEU A 38 -2.88 0.03 17.50
C LEU A 38 -1.56 -0.68 17.81
N PHE A 39 -0.55 -0.47 16.96
CA PHE A 39 0.69 -1.26 16.96
C PHE A 39 1.92 -0.50 17.45
N GLY A 40 1.76 0.78 17.79
CA GLY A 40 2.83 1.62 18.33
C GLY A 40 4.01 1.73 17.37
N SER A 41 5.22 1.69 17.94
CA SER A 41 6.48 1.83 17.20
C SER A 41 6.79 0.68 16.23
N LYS A 42 6.10 -0.47 16.37
CA LYS A 42 6.38 -1.69 15.63
C LYS A 42 5.97 -1.63 14.15
N ILE A 43 4.94 -0.85 13.82
CA ILE A 43 4.51 -0.69 12.43
C ILE A 43 5.26 0.43 11.73
N LYS A 44 5.75 0.16 10.53
CA LYS A 44 6.46 1.10 9.65
C LYS A 44 5.70 1.31 8.35
N LEU A 45 5.86 2.48 7.73
CA LEU A 45 5.30 2.73 6.40
C LEU A 45 6.18 2.08 5.32
N TYR A 46 5.56 1.35 4.39
CA TYR A 46 6.21 0.73 3.25
C TYR A 46 5.72 1.36 1.95
N THR A 47 6.57 2.18 1.33
CA THR A 47 6.18 3.06 0.21
C THR A 47 6.45 2.49 -1.17
N ARG A 48 6.96 1.26 -1.27
CA ARG A 48 7.32 0.64 -2.56
C ARG A 48 6.09 0.13 -3.30
N CYS A 49 6.16 0.19 -4.63
CA CYS A 49 5.09 -0.24 -5.51
C CYS A 49 5.26 -1.74 -5.82
N CYS A 50 4.26 -2.55 -5.54
CA CYS A 50 4.33 -4.01 -5.70
C CYS A 50 4.75 -4.48 -7.11
N GLY A 51 4.43 -3.74 -8.17
CA GLY A 51 4.83 -4.07 -9.54
C GLY A 51 6.26 -3.67 -9.91
N LEU A 52 6.95 -2.93 -9.04
CA LEU A 52 8.32 -2.43 -9.23
C LEU A 52 9.22 -2.81 -8.05
N ASP A 53 8.73 -3.64 -7.13
CA ASP A 53 9.45 -4.04 -5.95
C ASP A 53 10.39 -5.20 -6.29
N ASP A 54 11.64 -5.11 -5.88
CA ASP A 54 12.63 -6.15 -6.15
C ASP A 54 12.59 -7.24 -5.09
N ALA A 55 12.60 -8.49 -5.55
CA ALA A 55 12.33 -9.71 -4.77
C ALA A 55 13.29 -10.00 -3.60
N ASN A 56 14.28 -9.14 -3.34
CA ASN A 56 15.38 -9.44 -2.41
C ASN A 56 15.26 -8.74 -1.06
N GLN A 57 14.22 -7.93 -0.82
CA GLN A 57 14.09 -7.18 0.44
C GLN A 57 13.28 -7.88 1.54
N HIS A 58 12.53 -8.94 1.20
CA HIS A 58 11.74 -9.69 2.16
C HIS A 58 12.24 -11.13 2.23
N ASN A 59 13.42 -11.32 2.80
CA ASN A 59 13.91 -12.68 3.12
C ASN A 59 13.47 -13.15 4.51
N ASP A 60 13.10 -12.20 5.39
CA ASP A 60 12.66 -12.47 6.75
C ASP A 60 11.12 -12.42 6.86
N GLU A 61 10.54 -13.16 7.80
CA GLU A 61 9.09 -13.15 8.03
C GLU A 61 8.60 -11.76 8.46
N ALA A 62 7.58 -11.24 7.78
CA ALA A 62 7.02 -9.92 8.05
C ALA A 62 5.51 -9.90 7.81
N VAL A 63 4.83 -8.98 8.49
CA VAL A 63 3.38 -8.76 8.33
C VAL A 63 3.15 -7.51 7.49
N PHE A 64 2.37 -7.64 6.43
CA PHE A 64 2.00 -6.54 5.56
C PHE A 64 0.51 -6.26 5.71
N ILE A 65 0.17 -5.06 6.19
CA ILE A 65 -1.19 -4.55 6.21
C ILE A 65 -1.37 -3.66 4.98
N THR A 66 -2.38 -3.91 4.16
CA THR A 66 -2.61 -3.14 2.92
C THR A 66 -4.07 -2.81 2.69
N LEU A 67 -4.29 -1.71 1.98
CA LEU A 67 -5.58 -1.26 1.45
C LEU A 67 -5.72 -1.55 -0.05
N CYS A 68 -4.67 -2.09 -0.68
CA CYS A 68 -4.58 -2.26 -2.11
C CYS A 68 -4.64 -3.74 -2.46
N ASP A 69 -5.74 -4.18 -3.07
CA ASP A 69 -5.96 -5.58 -3.47
C ASP A 69 -4.82 -6.11 -4.36
N THR A 70 -4.29 -5.28 -5.25
CA THR A 70 -3.16 -5.64 -6.10
C THR A 70 -1.89 -5.87 -5.28
N CYS A 71 -1.61 -5.03 -4.27
CA CYS A 71 -0.48 -5.26 -3.36
C CYS A 71 -0.71 -6.52 -2.52
N TYR A 72 -1.94 -6.74 -2.04
CA TYR A 72 -2.31 -7.94 -1.28
C TYR A 72 -1.95 -9.20 -2.07
N LYS A 73 -2.39 -9.24 -3.33
CA LYS A 73 -2.15 -10.37 -4.23
C LYS A 73 -0.68 -10.52 -4.60
N ILE A 74 -0.06 -9.48 -5.16
CA ILE A 74 1.32 -9.58 -5.67
C ILE A 74 2.30 -9.94 -4.55
N TYR A 75 2.23 -9.27 -3.40
CA TYR A 75 3.14 -9.58 -2.31
C TYR A 75 2.88 -10.97 -1.72
N GLY A 76 1.61 -11.35 -1.53
CA GLY A 76 1.26 -12.67 -1.00
C GLY A 76 1.60 -13.83 -1.93
N GLU A 77 1.57 -13.62 -3.26
CA GLU A 77 1.97 -14.64 -4.25
C GLU A 77 3.49 -14.69 -4.45
N THR A 78 4.18 -13.56 -4.30
CA THR A 78 5.63 -13.46 -4.56
C THR A 78 6.47 -13.93 -3.37
N TYR A 79 6.04 -13.63 -2.14
CA TYR A 79 6.86 -13.82 -0.94
C TYR A 79 6.16 -14.74 0.06
N ALA A 80 6.63 -15.99 0.15
CA ALA A 80 6.04 -17.01 1.03
C ALA A 80 6.16 -16.68 2.54
N ASN A 81 7.12 -15.84 2.90
CA ASN A 81 7.41 -15.36 4.24
C ASN A 81 6.60 -14.10 4.63
N LEU A 82 5.77 -13.55 3.73
CA LEU A 82 4.92 -12.42 4.05
C LEU A 82 3.53 -12.86 4.53
N HIS A 83 3.18 -12.43 5.73
CA HIS A 83 1.83 -12.55 6.28
C HIS A 83 0.99 -11.35 5.84
N MET A 84 0.23 -11.53 4.77
CA MET A 84 -0.64 -10.48 4.24
C MET A 84 -1.91 -10.31 5.11
N ARG A 85 -2.27 -9.06 5.37
CA ARG A 85 -3.47 -8.66 6.08
C ARG A 85 -4.16 -7.53 5.34
N ASP A 86 -5.45 -7.70 5.12
CA ASP A 86 -6.30 -6.63 4.62
C ASP A 86 -6.58 -5.63 5.75
N PHE A 87 -6.47 -4.34 5.46
CA PHE A 87 -6.70 -3.28 6.45
C PHE A 87 -8.12 -3.35 7.04
N TRP A 88 -9.14 -3.67 6.26
CA TRP A 88 -10.52 -3.73 6.75
C TRP A 88 -10.72 -4.88 7.71
N ASN A 89 -10.07 -6.02 7.48
CA ASN A 89 -10.07 -7.12 8.45
C ASN A 89 -9.43 -6.68 9.77
N VAL A 90 -8.28 -6.01 9.71
CA VAL A 90 -7.65 -5.43 10.92
C VAL A 90 -8.58 -4.41 11.57
N TYR A 91 -9.18 -3.50 10.79
CA TYR A 91 -10.10 -2.52 11.33
C TYR A 91 -11.31 -3.17 12.02
N ASP A 92 -11.91 -4.19 11.41
CA ASP A 92 -13.06 -4.91 11.98
C ASP A 92 -12.74 -5.59 13.31
N GLU A 93 -11.49 -6.01 13.52
CA GLU A 93 -11.02 -6.59 14.78
C GLU A 93 -10.88 -5.56 15.91
N TYR A 94 -10.60 -4.29 15.58
CA TYR A 94 -10.31 -3.23 16.56
C TYR A 94 -11.36 -2.12 16.64
N LYS A 95 -12.34 -2.06 15.72
CA LYS A 95 -13.29 -0.95 15.60
C LYS A 95 -14.14 -0.72 16.85
N ASP A 96 -14.35 -1.75 17.68
CA ASP A 96 -15.11 -1.62 18.93
C ASP A 96 -14.33 -0.82 19.99
N VAL A 97 -13.00 -0.80 19.90
CA VAL A 97 -12.11 -0.09 20.84
C VAL A 97 -11.56 1.19 20.22
N TYR A 98 -11.22 1.15 18.92
CA TYR A 98 -10.67 2.24 18.14
C TYR A 98 -11.50 2.48 16.88
N PRO A 99 -12.71 3.05 17.00
CA PRO A 99 -13.54 3.34 15.83
C PRO A 99 -12.94 4.47 14.99
N LEU A 100 -13.06 4.38 13.66
CA LEU A 100 -12.72 5.49 12.75
C LEU A 100 -13.83 6.56 12.72
N GLY A 101 -15.04 6.24 13.19
CA GLY A 101 -16.18 7.15 13.22
C GLY A 101 -16.55 7.64 11.81
N GLU A 102 -16.81 8.95 11.67
CA GLU A 102 -17.18 9.57 10.38
C GLU A 102 -16.12 9.36 9.28
N LYS A 103 -14.85 9.18 9.66
CA LYS A 103 -13.75 8.95 8.71
C LYS A 103 -13.84 7.62 7.99
N GLU A 104 -14.56 6.62 8.51
CA GLU A 104 -14.70 5.33 7.84
C GLU A 104 -15.41 5.49 6.48
N GLY A 105 -16.52 6.23 6.45
CA GLY A 105 -17.30 6.45 5.23
C GLY A 105 -16.51 7.23 4.19
N GLU A 106 -15.77 8.25 4.62
CA GLU A 106 -14.88 9.02 3.76
C GLU A 106 -13.76 8.15 3.17
N LEU A 107 -13.12 7.33 4.02
CA LEU A 107 -12.05 6.42 3.60
C LEU A 107 -12.57 5.42 2.54
N ARG A 108 -13.69 4.75 2.79
CA ARG A 108 -14.30 3.81 1.82
C ARG A 108 -14.63 4.48 0.49
N LYS A 109 -15.20 5.69 0.52
CA LYS A 109 -15.56 6.46 -0.68
C LYS A 109 -14.30 6.83 -1.48
N THR A 110 -13.28 7.33 -0.81
CA THR A 110 -12.04 7.76 -1.47
C THR A 110 -11.28 6.58 -2.04
N LEU A 111 -11.17 5.46 -1.33
CA LEU A 111 -10.50 4.26 -1.85
C LEU A 111 -11.18 3.74 -3.11
N LYS A 112 -12.52 3.72 -3.14
CA LYS A 112 -13.28 3.37 -4.35
C LYS A 112 -12.93 4.30 -5.52
N ASN A 113 -12.88 5.61 -5.28
CA ASN A 113 -12.55 6.59 -6.32
C ASN A 113 -11.09 6.48 -6.77
N THR A 114 -10.15 6.32 -5.84
CA THR A 114 -8.71 6.27 -6.12
C THR A 114 -8.31 4.98 -6.81
N PHE A 115 -8.84 3.82 -6.40
CA PHE A 115 -8.50 2.55 -7.03
C PHE A 115 -9.30 2.29 -8.31
N CYS A 116 -10.62 2.57 -8.35
CA CYS A 116 -11.43 2.37 -9.56
C CYS A 116 -11.33 3.51 -10.59
N GLY A 117 -10.87 4.70 -10.19
CA GLY A 117 -10.60 5.78 -11.13
C GLY A 117 -9.50 5.39 -12.11
N SER A 118 -9.63 5.75 -13.39
CA SER A 118 -8.50 5.66 -14.31
C SER A 118 -7.32 6.44 -13.73
N LEU A 119 -6.09 5.90 -13.86
CA LEU A 119 -4.91 6.77 -13.81
C LEU A 119 -5.16 7.95 -14.77
N PRO A 120 -4.65 9.17 -14.53
CA PRO A 120 -4.74 10.24 -15.51
C PRO A 120 -3.98 9.80 -16.77
N GLN A 121 -4.66 9.05 -17.64
CA GLN A 121 -4.04 8.38 -18.77
C GLN A 121 -3.51 9.42 -19.76
N GLU A 122 -4.13 10.60 -19.83
CA GLU A 122 -3.72 11.66 -20.73
C GLU A 122 -2.32 12.17 -20.39
N HIS A 123 -2.05 12.49 -19.12
CA HIS A 123 -0.72 12.97 -18.71
C HIS A 123 0.35 11.88 -18.74
N VAL A 124 0.01 10.63 -18.37
CA VAL A 124 0.97 9.51 -18.38
C VAL A 124 1.31 9.11 -19.82
N LYS A 125 0.33 9.06 -20.72
CA LYS A 125 0.58 8.79 -22.15
C LYS A 125 1.38 9.91 -22.80
N SER A 126 1.04 11.18 -22.53
CA SER A 126 1.80 12.32 -23.06
C SER A 126 3.25 12.29 -22.60
N TRP A 127 3.49 12.09 -21.30
CA TRP A 127 4.83 12.00 -20.75
C TRP A 127 5.63 10.80 -21.29
N PHE A 128 4.98 9.63 -21.44
CA PHE A 128 5.64 8.44 -21.98
C PHE A 128 6.00 8.59 -23.46
N GLU A 129 5.12 9.21 -24.26
CA GLU A 129 5.39 9.52 -25.66
C GLU A 129 6.49 10.58 -25.83
N GLU A 130 6.52 11.60 -24.96
CA GLU A 130 7.59 12.60 -24.91
C GLU A 130 8.93 11.98 -24.53
N TRP A 131 8.95 11.12 -23.49
CA TRP A 131 10.14 10.40 -23.08
C TRP A 131 10.65 9.45 -24.17
N LYS A 132 9.74 8.72 -24.83
CA LYS A 132 10.09 7.80 -25.93
C LYS A 132 10.67 8.54 -27.14
N LYS A 133 10.10 9.70 -27.49
CA LYS A 133 10.65 10.57 -28.55
C LYS A 133 12.02 11.12 -28.17
N TRP A 134 12.20 11.56 -26.93
CA TRP A 134 13.49 12.03 -26.43
C TRP A 134 14.54 10.90 -26.44
N SER A 135 14.20 9.72 -25.94
CA SER A 135 15.13 8.58 -25.85
C SER A 135 15.59 8.09 -27.21
N LEU A 136 14.70 8.10 -28.21
CA LEU A 136 15.02 7.70 -29.59
C LEU A 136 15.92 8.74 -30.28
N ASN A 137 15.68 10.04 -30.04
CA ASN A 137 16.49 11.11 -30.61
C ASN A 137 17.87 11.26 -29.93
N SER A 138 18.02 10.82 -28.68
CA SER A 138 19.32 10.83 -27.98
C SER A 138 20.27 9.72 -28.46
N THR A 139 19.76 8.66 -29.09
CA THR A 139 20.56 7.57 -29.66
C THR A 139 21.13 7.85 -31.06
N GLU A 140 20.73 8.95 -31.71
CA GLU A 140 21.25 9.36 -33.03
C GLU A 140 22.36 10.43 -32.94
N LYS A 141 22.80 10.80 -31.73
CA LYS A 141 23.84 11.82 -31.50
C LYS A 141 25.10 11.29 -30.82
N ASP A 142 25.46 10.04 -31.11
CA ASP A 142 26.83 9.52 -30.97
C ASP A 142 27.36 9.06 -32.33
#